data_AF-A0A820CLT0-F1
#
_entry.id   AF-A0A820CLT0-F1
#
_cell.length_a   1.000
_cell.length_b   1.000
_cell.length_c   1.000
_cell.angle_alpha   90.00
_cell.angle_beta   90.00
_cell.angle_gamma   90.00
#
_symmetry.space_group_name_H-M   'P 1'
#
loop_
_entity.id
_entity.type
_entity.pdbx_description
1 polymer ?
#
loop_
_entity_poly.entity_id
_entity_poly.type
_entity_poly.pdbx_seq_one_letter_code
_entity_poly.pdbx_strand_id
1 'polypeptide(L)'
;MSSSIATTILFVSKEFALYGYFIILISGVIGNIGNILVFTCYKIFRRNQCAFYLIAETITDCCLLLVALPFRISELAFALDLTRTSLIWCKLKAMISYTSTLITFSAICFAAIDQYLSTNYHPWLRQLSTVKLAHRLVYSSIIIWIVYGSMFLIFFEIQPTAGCTIYNVDFARYFSFFHYIMLTGMIPISVSSIFSLLAYLNVRRIVQMRMIVVRRKLDKQLTAMVLTKVVFLVCTILPSIIFRIYILNVTVDPNDTVRIAIHQLVSNIAYALFYINPAVVYFLFV
;
A
#
# COMPACT_ATOMS: atom_id res chain seq x y z
N MET A 1 9.10 -38.80 5.52
CA MET A 1 9.56 -38.15 4.28
C MET A 1 8.76 -36.89 3.96
N SER A 2 7.42 -36.91 4.06
CA SER A 2 6.57 -35.70 3.95
C SER A 2 6.86 -34.67 5.05
N SER A 3 7.05 -35.12 6.29
CA SER A 3 7.36 -34.25 7.45
C SER A 3 8.68 -33.48 7.29
N SER A 4 9.74 -34.12 6.80
CA SER A 4 11.04 -33.48 6.59
C SER A 4 10.99 -32.41 5.48
N ILE A 5 10.21 -32.66 4.42
CA ILE A 5 10.01 -31.68 3.33
C ILE A 5 9.25 -30.45 3.86
N ALA A 6 8.17 -30.68 4.63
CA ALA A 6 7.41 -29.59 5.23
C ALA A 6 8.27 -28.71 6.14
N THR A 7 9.15 -29.30 6.97
CA THR A 7 10.06 -28.53 7.83
C THR A 7 11.06 -27.69 7.03
N THR A 8 11.61 -28.23 5.93
CA THR A 8 12.54 -27.47 5.08
C THR A 8 11.85 -26.27 4.43
N ILE A 9 10.62 -26.44 3.92
CA ILE A 9 9.85 -25.35 3.31
C ILE A 9 9.55 -24.25 4.35
N LEU A 10 9.16 -24.63 5.57
CA LEU A 10 8.90 -23.67 6.64
C LEU A 10 10.16 -22.90 7.05
N PHE A 11 11.32 -23.58 7.11
CA PHE A 11 12.59 -22.94 7.38
C PHE A 11 12.94 -21.89 6.31
N VAL A 12 12.89 -22.27 5.03
CA VAL A 12 13.15 -21.36 3.90
C VAL A 12 12.16 -20.18 3.90
N SER A 13 10.88 -20.45 4.16
CA SER A 13 9.84 -19.44 4.25
C SER A 13 10.12 -18.40 5.34
N LYS A 14 10.60 -18.85 6.51
CA LYS A 14 10.95 -17.97 7.62
C LYS A 14 12.16 -17.10 7.30
N GLU A 15 13.24 -17.69 6.77
CA GLU A 15 14.46 -16.96 6.41
C GLU A 15 14.18 -15.93 5.31
N PHE A 16 13.46 -16.33 4.26
CA PHE A 16 13.03 -15.41 3.19
C PHE A 16 12.25 -14.22 3.76
N ALA A 17 11.26 -14.49 4.61
CA ALA A 17 10.42 -13.44 5.18
C ALA A 17 11.25 -12.51 6.07
N LEU A 18 12.13 -13.05 6.91
CA LEU A 18 12.94 -12.27 7.84
C LEU A 18 13.89 -11.31 7.10
N TYR A 19 14.74 -11.84 6.20
CA TYR A 19 15.67 -11.00 5.44
C TYR A 19 14.94 -10.05 4.50
N GLY A 20 13.88 -10.52 3.83
CA GLY A 20 13.05 -9.69 2.97
C GLY A 20 12.46 -8.50 3.71
N TYR A 21 11.84 -8.72 4.88
CA TYR A 21 11.23 -7.64 5.66
C TYR A 21 12.26 -6.64 6.21
N PHE A 22 13.46 -7.08 6.61
CA PHE A 22 14.53 -6.17 6.99
C PHE A 22 14.98 -5.28 5.84
N ILE A 23 15.20 -5.87 4.65
CA ILE A 23 15.61 -5.12 3.46
C ILE A 23 14.51 -4.11 3.09
N ILE A 24 13.25 -4.53 3.07
CA ILE A 24 12.10 -3.65 2.76
C ILE A 24 11.99 -2.51 3.77
N LEU A 25 12.14 -2.78 5.07
CA LEU A 25 12.05 -1.75 6.10
C LEU A 25 13.15 -0.70 5.95
N ILE A 26 14.41 -1.13 5.82
CA ILE A 26 15.56 -0.21 5.72
C ILE A 26 15.48 0.58 4.41
N SER A 27 15.34 -0.09 3.28
CA SER A 27 15.27 0.56 1.98
C SER A 27 14.04 1.46 1.84
N GLY A 28 12.89 1.02 2.35
CA GLY A 28 11.64 1.77 2.30
C GLY A 28 11.66 3.03 3.16
N VAL A 29 12.22 2.98 4.38
CA VAL A 29 12.35 4.18 5.22
C VAL A 29 13.31 5.19 4.59
N ILE A 30 14.49 4.73 4.12
CA ILE A 30 15.45 5.60 3.44
C ILE A 30 14.83 6.21 2.17
N GLY A 31 14.14 5.39 1.37
CA GLY A 31 13.47 5.79 0.15
C GLY A 31 12.40 6.86 0.37
N ASN A 32 11.52 6.66 1.34
CA ASN A 32 10.46 7.61 1.66
C ASN A 32 11.00 8.91 2.25
N ILE A 33 12.04 8.86 3.09
CA ILE A 33 12.72 10.09 3.55
C ILE A 33 13.30 10.85 2.34
N GLY A 34 13.94 10.16 1.41
CA GLY A 34 14.44 10.76 0.16
C GLY A 34 13.32 11.41 -0.66
N ASN A 35 12.19 10.73 -0.84
CA ASN A 35 11.03 11.27 -1.55
C ASN A 35 10.49 12.55 -0.88
N ILE A 36 10.32 12.52 0.46
CA ILE A 36 9.86 13.68 1.24
C ILE A 36 10.84 14.84 1.06
N LEU A 37 12.15 14.62 1.19
CA LEU A 37 13.18 15.65 0.99
C LEU A 37 13.11 16.26 -0.41
N VAL A 38 12.94 15.45 -1.45
CA VAL A 38 12.83 15.97 -2.82
C VAL A 38 11.57 16.81 -3.01
N PHE A 39 10.39 16.32 -2.60
CA PHE A 39 9.15 17.10 -2.78
C PHE A 39 9.09 18.35 -1.90
N THR A 40 9.75 18.33 -0.74
CA THR A 40 9.78 19.45 0.20
C THR A 40 10.94 20.42 -0.02
N CYS A 41 12.10 20.04 -0.57
CA CYS A 41 13.21 20.98 -0.79
C CYS A 41 13.12 21.70 -2.14
N TYR A 42 12.64 21.03 -3.19
CA TYR A 42 12.57 21.62 -4.52
C TYR A 42 11.34 22.52 -4.69
N LYS A 43 11.58 23.82 -4.91
CA LYS A 43 10.53 24.85 -5.06
C LYS A 43 9.50 24.53 -6.16
N ILE A 44 9.90 23.79 -7.19
CA ILE A 44 9.04 23.42 -8.32
C ILE A 44 7.91 22.46 -7.91
N PHE A 45 8.16 21.59 -6.92
CA PHE A 45 7.18 20.62 -6.43
C PHE A 45 6.30 21.17 -5.30
N ARG A 46 6.81 22.08 -4.46
CA ARG A 46 6.06 22.65 -3.31
C ARG A 46 4.69 23.24 -3.63
N ARG A 47 4.51 23.79 -4.83
CA ARG A 47 3.23 24.39 -5.27
C ARG A 47 2.41 23.47 -6.16
N ASN A 48 2.88 22.25 -6.41
CA ASN A 48 2.18 21.28 -7.22
C ASN A 48 1.29 20.39 -6.32
N GLN A 49 0.00 20.44 -6.59
CA GLN A 49 -1.04 19.58 -6.02
C GLN A 49 -0.76 18.07 -6.10
N CYS A 50 -0.18 17.57 -7.20
CA CYS A 50 0.13 16.15 -7.32
C CYS A 50 1.29 15.77 -6.41
N ALA A 51 2.29 16.63 -6.28
CA ALA A 51 3.38 16.43 -5.33
C ALA A 51 2.85 16.40 -3.90
N PHE A 52 1.80 17.15 -3.57
CA PHE A 52 1.17 17.09 -2.25
C PHE A 52 0.53 15.72 -1.96
N TYR A 53 -0.16 15.10 -2.93
CA TYR A 53 -0.67 13.73 -2.75
C TYR A 53 0.47 12.72 -2.55
N LEU A 54 1.57 12.84 -3.30
CA LEU A 54 2.74 11.96 -3.15
C LEU A 54 3.47 12.19 -1.81
N ILE A 55 3.51 13.41 -1.29
CA ILE A 55 4.01 13.67 0.07
C ILE A 55 3.12 12.98 1.11
N ALA A 56 1.80 13.11 0.98
CA ALA A 56 0.86 12.47 1.91
C ALA A 56 1.02 10.94 1.88
N GLU A 57 1.11 10.35 0.69
CA GLU A 57 1.38 8.93 0.49
C GLU A 57 2.71 8.48 1.12
N THR A 58 3.81 9.15 0.83
CA THR A 58 5.13 8.79 1.40
C THR A 58 5.17 8.88 2.94
N ILE A 59 4.45 9.84 3.54
CA ILE A 59 4.33 9.94 5.01
C ILE A 59 3.54 8.74 5.56
N THR A 60 2.43 8.37 4.92
CA THR A 60 1.63 7.22 5.38
C THR A 60 2.32 5.89 5.13
N ASP A 61 3.09 5.77 4.06
CA ASP A 61 3.94 4.62 3.76
C ASP A 61 5.05 4.45 4.80
N CYS A 62 5.72 5.54 5.20
CA CYS A 62 6.63 5.55 6.34
C CYS A 62 5.96 5.05 7.62
N CYS A 63 4.77 5.57 7.95
CA CYS A 63 4.02 5.16 9.13
C CYS A 63 3.67 3.66 9.08
N LEU A 64 3.19 3.17 7.93
CA LEU A 64 2.88 1.76 7.70
C LEU A 64 4.13 0.88 7.90
N LEU A 65 5.26 1.23 7.29
CA LEU A 65 6.50 0.46 7.41
C LEU A 65 6.99 0.41 8.86
N LEU A 66 6.98 1.54 9.57
CA LEU A 66 7.46 1.63 10.94
C LEU A 66 6.55 0.93 11.97
N VAL A 67 5.27 0.75 11.67
CA VAL A 67 4.33 0.10 12.59
C VAL A 67 4.08 -1.36 12.20
N ALA A 68 3.97 -1.71 10.93
CA ALA A 68 3.60 -3.07 10.54
C ALA A 68 4.80 -4.03 10.54
N LEU A 69 5.93 -3.62 9.94
CA LEU A 69 7.07 -4.51 9.74
C LEU A 69 7.84 -4.84 11.03
N PRO A 70 8.14 -3.90 11.95
CA PRO A 70 8.85 -4.25 13.19
C PRO A 70 8.13 -5.31 14.02
N PHE A 71 6.80 -5.24 14.13
CA PHE A 71 6.02 -6.27 14.82
C PHE A 71 6.06 -7.62 14.10
N ARG A 72 6.10 -7.62 12.76
CA ARG A 72 6.22 -8.85 11.99
C ARG A 72 7.62 -9.45 12.12
N ILE A 73 8.66 -8.62 12.06
CA ILE A 73 10.05 -9.03 12.27
C ILE A 73 10.23 -9.58 13.68
N SER A 74 9.67 -8.94 14.71
CA SER A 74 9.81 -9.42 16.09
C SER A 74 9.17 -10.80 16.31
N GLU A 75 7.99 -11.00 15.70
CA GLU A 75 7.29 -12.29 15.71
C GLU A 75 8.14 -13.39 15.06
N LEU A 76 8.72 -13.13 13.87
CA LEU A 76 9.54 -14.12 13.17
C LEU A 76 10.92 -14.35 13.83
N ALA A 77 11.62 -13.30 14.23
CA ALA A 77 13.01 -13.38 14.68
C ALA A 77 13.15 -13.90 16.10
N PHE A 78 12.35 -13.37 17.03
CA PHE A 78 12.54 -13.57 18.47
C PHE A 78 11.47 -14.45 19.10
N ALA A 79 10.49 -14.93 18.31
CA ALA A 79 9.25 -15.54 18.82
C ALA A 79 8.53 -14.65 19.86
N LEU A 80 8.85 -13.35 19.88
CA LEU A 80 8.24 -12.33 20.73
C LEU A 80 7.12 -11.67 19.95
N ASP A 81 5.91 -12.18 20.19
CA ASP A 81 4.71 -11.58 19.62
C ASP A 81 4.05 -10.65 20.66
N LEU A 82 4.48 -9.39 20.67
CA LEU A 82 3.87 -8.34 21.51
C LEU A 82 2.37 -8.17 21.25
N THR A 83 1.90 -8.59 20.07
CA THR A 83 0.46 -8.55 19.75
C THR A 83 -0.31 -9.74 20.34
N ARG A 84 0.38 -10.79 20.79
CA ARG A 84 -0.21 -11.87 21.60
C ARG A 84 -0.15 -11.61 23.09
N THR A 85 0.69 -10.69 23.54
CA THR A 85 0.84 -10.37 24.97
C THR A 85 0.05 -9.12 25.37
N SER A 86 -0.10 -8.14 24.47
CA SER A 86 -0.79 -6.88 24.77
C SER A 86 -1.95 -6.63 23.82
N LEU A 87 -3.16 -6.57 24.38
CA LEU A 87 -4.38 -6.27 23.64
C LEU A 87 -4.32 -4.88 22.99
N ILE A 88 -3.69 -3.92 23.66
CA ILE A 88 -3.53 -2.55 23.17
C ILE A 88 -2.72 -2.56 21.88
N TRP A 89 -1.58 -3.26 21.87
CA TRP A 89 -0.73 -3.36 20.68
C TRP A 89 -1.38 -4.16 19.55
N CYS A 90 -2.12 -5.23 19.87
CA CYS A 90 -2.92 -5.97 18.89
C CYS A 90 -3.88 -5.04 18.11
N LYS A 91 -4.65 -4.23 18.86
CA LYS A 91 -5.63 -3.30 18.31
C LYS A 91 -4.99 -2.13 17.56
N LEU A 92 -3.99 -1.48 18.15
CA LEU A 92 -3.32 -0.32 17.54
C LEU A 92 -2.56 -0.68 16.27
N LYS A 93 -1.85 -1.82 16.25
CA LYS A 93 -1.16 -2.29 15.04
C LYS A 93 -2.16 -2.48 13.89
N ALA A 94 -3.27 -3.15 14.14
CA ALA A 94 -4.31 -3.38 13.13
C ALA A 94 -4.89 -2.05 12.63
N MET A 95 -5.33 -1.18 13.55
CA MET A 95 -5.88 0.13 13.20
C MET A 95 -4.91 0.94 12.34
N ILE A 96 -3.66 1.12 12.79
CA ILE A 96 -2.69 1.95 12.08
C ILE A 96 -2.35 1.32 10.72
N SER A 97 -2.09 0.01 10.66
CA SER A 97 -1.68 -0.63 9.41
C SER A 97 -2.77 -0.54 8.33
N TYR A 98 -4.02 -0.87 8.68
CA TYR A 98 -5.12 -0.83 7.71
C TYR A 98 -5.51 0.60 7.32
N THR A 99 -5.50 1.53 8.29
CA THR A 99 -5.81 2.94 8.03
C THR A 99 -4.75 3.58 7.14
N SER A 100 -3.45 3.39 7.44
CA SER A 100 -2.35 3.92 6.63
C SER A 100 -2.39 3.37 5.21
N THR A 101 -2.68 2.07 5.03
CA THR A 101 -2.84 1.45 3.70
C THR A 101 -3.93 2.14 2.88
N LEU A 102 -5.10 2.38 3.47
CA LEU A 102 -6.23 3.03 2.78
C LEU A 102 -5.95 4.50 2.45
N ILE A 103 -5.24 5.21 3.33
CA ILE A 103 -4.82 6.59 3.05
C ILE A 103 -3.83 6.62 1.89
N THR A 104 -2.81 5.76 1.90
CA THR A 104 -1.85 5.59 0.79
C THR A 104 -2.58 5.35 -0.53
N PHE A 105 -3.48 4.36 -0.59
CA PHE A 105 -4.19 4.04 -1.82
C PHE A 105 -5.13 5.14 -2.29
N SER A 106 -5.76 5.86 -1.36
CA SER A 106 -6.56 7.04 -1.69
C SER A 106 -5.70 8.14 -2.28
N ALA A 107 -4.53 8.41 -1.69
CA ALA A 107 -3.58 9.40 -2.19
C ALA A 107 -3.09 9.07 -3.61
N ILE A 108 -2.78 7.79 -3.90
CA ILE A 108 -2.43 7.33 -5.25
C ILE A 108 -3.59 7.57 -6.24
N CYS A 109 -4.83 7.24 -5.86
CA CYS A 109 -6.00 7.48 -6.69
C CYS A 109 -6.21 8.97 -6.98
N PHE A 110 -6.10 9.81 -5.94
CA PHE A 110 -6.21 11.26 -6.09
C PHE A 110 -5.08 11.84 -6.95
N ALA A 111 -3.86 11.35 -6.80
CA ALA A 111 -2.74 11.74 -7.66
C ALA A 111 -2.99 11.36 -9.13
N ALA A 112 -3.51 10.17 -9.41
CA ALA A 112 -3.85 9.73 -10.77
C ALA A 112 -4.97 10.59 -11.39
N ILE A 113 -6.04 10.85 -10.63
CA ILE A 113 -7.16 11.71 -11.07
C ILE A 113 -6.66 13.13 -11.33
N ASP A 114 -5.85 13.69 -10.43
CA ASP A 114 -5.33 15.04 -10.56
C ASP A 114 -4.34 15.16 -11.74
N GLN A 115 -3.49 14.16 -11.97
CA GLN A 115 -2.67 14.11 -13.18
C GLN A 115 -3.53 14.08 -14.45
N TYR A 116 -4.63 13.33 -14.47
CA TYR A 116 -5.55 13.35 -15.60
C TYR A 116 -6.20 14.71 -15.82
N LEU A 117 -6.69 15.36 -14.75
CA LEU A 117 -7.33 16.68 -14.82
C LEU A 117 -6.34 17.76 -15.26
N SER A 118 -5.16 17.80 -14.65
CA SER A 118 -4.13 18.81 -14.91
C SER A 118 -3.56 18.74 -16.34
N THR A 119 -3.50 17.54 -16.91
CA THR A 119 -3.02 17.27 -18.27
C THR A 119 -4.13 17.28 -19.32
N ASN A 120 -5.38 17.51 -18.94
CA ASN A 120 -6.48 17.50 -19.90
C ASN A 120 -6.38 18.67 -20.91
N TYR A 121 -6.81 18.42 -22.15
CA TYR A 121 -6.87 19.44 -23.20
C TYR A 121 -7.91 20.53 -22.87
N HIS A 122 -9.01 20.16 -22.23
CA HIS A 122 -10.08 21.10 -21.91
C HIS A 122 -9.71 21.98 -20.70
N PRO A 123 -9.69 23.32 -20.87
CA PRO A 123 -9.28 24.24 -19.79
C PRO A 123 -10.14 24.16 -18.52
N TRP A 124 -11.44 23.89 -18.67
CA TRP A 124 -12.37 23.78 -17.53
C TRP A 124 -12.05 22.59 -16.63
N LEU A 125 -11.69 21.43 -17.20
CA LEU A 125 -11.24 20.26 -16.43
C LEU A 125 -9.92 20.54 -15.70
N ARG A 126 -9.01 21.24 -16.37
CA ARG A 126 -7.72 21.63 -15.77
C ARG A 126 -7.87 22.59 -14.59
N GLN A 127 -8.91 23.43 -14.59
CA GLN A 127 -9.18 24.37 -13.50
C GLN A 127 -9.74 23.69 -12.24
N LEU A 128 -10.29 22.47 -12.33
CA LEU A 128 -10.74 21.69 -11.17
C LEU A 128 -9.56 21.24 -10.30
N SER A 129 -8.44 20.97 -10.96
CA SER A 129 -7.17 20.58 -10.37
C SER A 129 -6.58 21.80 -9.66
N THR A 130 -6.85 21.90 -8.34
CA THR A 130 -6.32 22.96 -7.48
C THR A 130 -5.66 22.41 -6.23
N VAL A 131 -4.64 23.11 -5.74
CA VAL A 131 -3.95 22.77 -4.48
C VAL A 131 -4.91 22.77 -3.28
N LYS A 132 -5.92 23.66 -3.28
CA LYS A 132 -6.95 23.70 -2.22
C LYS A 132 -7.78 22.42 -2.21
N LEU A 133 -8.16 21.92 -3.39
CA LEU A 133 -8.87 20.65 -3.51
C LEU A 133 -7.99 19.50 -3.01
N ALA A 134 -6.70 19.49 -3.35
CA ALA A 134 -5.77 18.46 -2.88
C ALA A 134 -5.67 18.37 -1.35
N HIS A 135 -5.55 19.51 -0.67
CA HIS A 135 -5.57 19.54 0.80
C HIS A 135 -6.89 19.01 1.35
N ARG A 136 -8.03 19.46 0.81
CA ARG A 136 -9.36 18.99 1.27
C ARG A 136 -9.50 17.48 1.10
N LEU A 137 -9.12 16.93 -0.06
CA LEU A 137 -9.24 15.50 -0.34
C LEU A 137 -8.36 14.67 0.60
N VAL A 138 -7.09 15.04 0.80
CA VAL A 138 -6.19 14.32 1.72
C VAL A 138 -6.67 14.41 3.16
N TYR A 139 -7.05 15.59 3.66
CA TYR A 139 -7.52 15.69 5.04
C TYR A 139 -8.85 14.96 5.24
N SER A 140 -9.76 15.03 4.27
CA SER A 140 -11.01 14.28 4.33
C SER A 140 -10.78 12.77 4.32
N SER A 141 -9.84 12.26 3.50
CA SER A 141 -9.54 10.83 3.45
C SER A 141 -8.91 10.37 4.77
N ILE A 142 -7.98 11.14 5.34
CA ILE A 142 -7.39 10.81 6.65
C ILE A 142 -8.48 10.69 7.72
N ILE A 143 -9.40 11.67 7.80
CA ILE A 143 -10.48 11.64 8.80
C ILE A 143 -11.41 10.44 8.57
N ILE A 144 -11.86 10.23 7.33
CA ILE A 144 -12.74 9.12 6.97
C ILE A 144 -12.09 7.78 7.33
N TRP A 145 -10.81 7.60 7.00
CA TRP A 145 -10.12 6.34 7.25
C TRP A 145 -9.75 6.13 8.72
N ILE A 146 -9.49 7.17 9.51
CA ILE A 146 -9.34 7.05 10.96
C ILE A 146 -10.66 6.62 11.61
N VAL A 147 -11.79 7.23 11.20
CA VAL A 147 -13.11 6.85 11.70
C VAL A 147 -13.43 5.41 11.33
N TYR A 148 -13.21 5.02 10.08
CA TYR A 148 -13.33 3.63 9.63
C TYR A 148 -12.40 2.70 10.41
N GLY A 149 -11.15 3.11 10.62
CA GLY A 149 -10.11 2.35 11.32
C GLY A 149 -10.43 2.09 12.79
N SER A 150 -11.25 2.93 13.42
CA SER A 150 -11.73 2.72 14.79
C SER A 150 -12.47 1.39 14.97
N MET A 151 -13.10 0.86 13.91
CA MET A 151 -13.72 -0.47 13.95
C MET A 151 -12.70 -1.57 14.28
N PHE A 152 -11.45 -1.43 13.86
CA PHE A 152 -10.40 -2.41 14.17
C PHE A 152 -10.03 -2.41 15.65
N LEU A 153 -10.18 -1.29 16.37
CA LEU A 153 -10.00 -1.26 17.82
C LEU A 153 -11.09 -2.04 18.56
N ILE A 154 -12.28 -2.16 17.98
CA ILE A 154 -13.41 -2.86 18.59
C ILE A 154 -13.33 -4.36 18.32
N PHE A 155 -13.02 -4.76 17.07
CA PHE A 155 -13.18 -6.14 16.62
C PHE A 155 -11.92 -7.03 16.68
N PHE A 156 -10.73 -6.46 16.89
CA PHE A 156 -9.51 -7.26 17.09
C PHE A 156 -9.35 -7.66 18.55
N GLU A 157 -9.04 -8.94 18.80
CA GLU A 157 -8.85 -9.49 20.14
C GLU A 157 -7.76 -10.57 20.11
N ILE A 158 -7.19 -10.89 21.28
CA ILE A 158 -6.20 -11.96 21.38
C ILE A 158 -6.91 -13.30 21.58
N GLN A 159 -6.75 -14.21 20.63
CA GLN A 159 -7.26 -15.58 20.72
C GLN A 159 -6.13 -16.56 21.05
N PRO A 160 -6.38 -17.57 21.91
CA PRO A 160 -5.34 -18.52 22.33
C PRO A 160 -4.70 -19.32 21.18
N THR A 161 -5.47 -19.64 20.15
CA THR A 161 -5.03 -20.48 19.02
C THR A 161 -4.58 -19.68 17.81
N ALA A 162 -5.20 -18.53 17.54
CA ALA A 162 -4.98 -17.73 16.34
C ALA A 162 -4.14 -16.46 16.57
N GLY A 163 -3.87 -16.11 17.83
CA GLY A 163 -3.18 -14.86 18.20
C GLY A 163 -4.08 -13.63 18.03
N CYS A 164 -3.49 -12.49 17.66
CA CYS A 164 -4.23 -11.25 17.43
C CYS A 164 -5.05 -11.33 16.13
N THR A 165 -6.36 -11.52 16.26
CA THR A 165 -7.27 -11.73 15.11
C THR A 165 -8.64 -11.11 15.35
N ILE A 166 -9.48 -11.11 14.31
CA ILE A 166 -10.87 -10.67 14.40
C ILE A 166 -11.68 -11.74 15.13
N TYR A 167 -12.34 -11.38 16.24
CA TYR A 167 -13.15 -12.33 17.00
C TYR A 167 -14.53 -12.58 16.39
N ASN A 168 -15.11 -11.57 15.73
CA ASN A 168 -16.46 -11.64 15.18
C ASN A 168 -16.45 -12.20 13.75
N VAL A 169 -17.19 -13.28 13.51
CA VAL A 169 -17.20 -14.00 12.22
C VAL A 169 -17.77 -13.14 11.09
N ASP A 170 -18.82 -12.37 11.35
CA ASP A 170 -19.43 -11.48 10.35
C ASP A 170 -18.49 -10.35 9.96
N PHE A 171 -17.81 -9.75 10.94
CA PHE A 171 -16.77 -8.75 10.68
C PHE A 171 -15.56 -9.36 9.97
N ALA A 172 -15.18 -10.61 10.26
CA ALA A 172 -14.09 -11.29 9.56
C ALA A 172 -14.43 -11.54 8.08
N ARG A 173 -15.69 -11.87 7.78
CA ARG A 173 -16.20 -11.99 6.41
C ARG A 173 -16.22 -10.63 5.71
N TYR A 174 -16.78 -9.60 6.36
CA TYR A 174 -16.77 -8.23 5.85
C TYR A 174 -15.33 -7.75 5.55
N PHE A 175 -14.42 -7.96 6.49
CA PHE A 175 -13.01 -7.60 6.33
C PHE A 175 -12.37 -8.32 5.15
N SER A 176 -12.62 -9.61 4.99
CA SER A 176 -11.99 -10.40 3.92
C SER A 176 -12.50 -10.02 2.53
N PHE A 177 -13.80 -9.79 2.36
CA PHE A 177 -14.38 -9.50 1.04
C PHE A 177 -14.43 -8.00 0.72
N PHE A 178 -14.89 -7.17 1.66
CA PHE A 178 -15.07 -5.75 1.42
C PHE A 178 -13.77 -4.98 1.65
N HIS A 179 -13.16 -5.10 2.83
CA HIS A 179 -11.93 -4.36 3.09
C HIS A 179 -10.77 -4.84 2.21
N TYR A 180 -10.45 -6.13 2.24
CA TYR A 180 -9.24 -6.64 1.61
C TYR A 180 -9.34 -6.73 0.07
N ILE A 181 -10.47 -7.18 -0.48
CA ILE A 181 -10.60 -7.34 -1.94
C ILE A 181 -11.04 -6.04 -2.60
N MET A 182 -12.07 -5.36 -2.06
CA MET A 182 -12.61 -4.16 -2.70
C MET A 182 -11.79 -2.91 -2.37
N LEU A 183 -11.67 -2.54 -1.09
CA LEU A 183 -11.05 -1.27 -0.69
C LEU A 183 -9.54 -1.25 -0.90
N THR A 184 -8.82 -2.33 -0.57
CA THR A 184 -7.37 -2.40 -0.77
C THR A 184 -6.96 -2.90 -2.15
N GLY A 185 -7.91 -3.32 -2.98
CA GLY A 185 -7.61 -4.00 -4.24
C GLY A 185 -8.32 -3.44 -5.45
N MET A 186 -9.52 -3.93 -5.72
CA MET A 186 -10.24 -3.67 -6.96
C MET A 186 -10.46 -2.18 -7.23
N ILE A 187 -10.89 -1.43 -6.21
CA ILE A 187 -11.15 0.02 -6.35
C ILE A 187 -9.86 0.79 -6.62
N PRO A 188 -8.81 0.73 -5.78
CA PRO A 188 -7.62 1.54 -6.02
C PRO A 188 -6.89 1.13 -7.30
N ILE A 189 -6.84 -0.16 -7.64
CA ILE A 189 -6.22 -0.64 -8.88
C ILE A 189 -6.97 -0.11 -10.10
N SER A 190 -8.31 -0.24 -10.13
CA SER A 190 -9.10 0.20 -11.29
C SER A 190 -9.05 1.70 -11.48
N VAL A 191 -9.33 2.48 -10.43
CA VAL A 191 -9.34 3.94 -10.48
C VAL A 191 -7.96 4.48 -10.88
N SER A 192 -6.91 4.07 -10.16
CA SER A 192 -5.57 4.60 -10.44
C SER A 192 -5.04 4.17 -11.81
N SER A 193 -5.33 2.95 -12.28
CA SER A 193 -4.92 2.48 -13.62
C SER A 193 -5.63 3.24 -14.73
N ILE A 194 -6.94 3.43 -14.64
CA ILE A 194 -7.71 4.15 -15.66
C ILE A 194 -7.21 5.60 -15.76
N PHE A 195 -7.15 6.33 -14.64
CA PHE A 195 -6.79 7.74 -14.67
C PHE A 195 -5.31 7.99 -14.99
N SER A 196 -4.38 7.13 -14.52
CA SER A 196 -2.97 7.25 -14.88
C SER A 196 -2.71 6.98 -16.37
N LEU A 197 -3.41 5.99 -16.96
CA LEU A 197 -3.32 5.72 -18.39
C LEU A 197 -3.88 6.90 -19.21
N LEU A 198 -5.04 7.44 -18.83
CA LEU A 198 -5.62 8.61 -19.47
C LEU A 198 -4.70 9.84 -19.37
N ALA A 199 -4.09 10.07 -18.19
CA ALA A 199 -3.10 11.13 -18.00
C ALA A 199 -1.88 10.96 -18.93
N TYR A 200 -1.35 9.73 -19.04
CA TYR A 200 -0.24 9.42 -19.94
C TYR A 200 -0.57 9.71 -21.41
N LEU A 201 -1.77 9.31 -21.87
CA LEU A 201 -2.25 9.60 -23.23
C LEU A 201 -2.36 11.11 -23.48
N ASN A 202 -2.87 11.86 -22.50
CA ASN A 202 -2.99 13.31 -22.57
C ASN A 202 -1.62 13.99 -22.66
N VAL A 203 -0.65 13.59 -21.85
CA VAL A 203 0.72 14.14 -21.89
C VAL A 203 1.39 13.87 -23.25
N ARG A 204 1.21 12.67 -23.81
CA ARG A 204 1.75 12.33 -25.14
C ARG A 204 1.16 13.21 -26.24
N ARG A 205 -0.12 13.58 -26.13
CA ARG A 205 -0.79 14.51 -27.06
C ARG A 205 -0.34 15.96 -26.86
N ILE A 206 -0.18 16.41 -25.61
CA ILE A 206 0.34 17.75 -25.26
C ILE A 206 1.76 17.97 -25.81
N VAL A 207 2.58 16.93 -25.81
CA VAL A 207 3.95 16.95 -26.34
C VAL A 207 4.00 17.43 -27.80
N GLN A 208 2.92 17.26 -28.55
CA GLN A 208 2.77 17.69 -29.94
C GLN A 208 2.28 19.14 -30.07
N MET A 209 1.75 19.75 -29.00
CA MET A 209 1.19 21.11 -29.00
C MET A 209 2.12 22.10 -28.26
N ARG A 210 2.21 23.36 -28.74
CA ARG A 210 3.12 24.41 -28.21
C ARG A 210 2.76 24.89 -26.79
N MET A 211 3.05 24.10 -25.75
CA MET A 211 3.02 24.52 -24.34
C MET A 211 4.39 25.02 -23.85
N ILE A 212 4.38 25.85 -22.80
CA ILE A 212 5.59 26.36 -22.12
C ILE A 212 6.48 25.18 -21.67
N VAL A 213 7.75 25.20 -22.08
CA VAL A 213 8.71 24.08 -21.93
C VAL A 213 8.85 23.62 -20.47
N VAL A 214 8.88 24.54 -19.51
CA VAL A 214 9.08 24.23 -18.08
C VAL A 214 7.90 23.44 -17.50
N ARG A 215 6.67 23.91 -17.73
CA ARG A 215 5.44 23.23 -17.25
C ARG A 215 5.32 21.83 -17.85
N ARG A 216 5.62 21.71 -19.15
CA ARG A 216 5.59 20.43 -19.86
C ARG A 216 6.57 19.40 -19.28
N LYS A 217 7.79 19.81 -18.89
CA LYS A 217 8.76 18.89 -18.27
C LYS A 217 8.27 18.39 -16.91
N LEU A 218 7.72 19.29 -16.09
CA LEU A 218 7.17 18.96 -14.78
C LEU A 218 5.98 17.99 -14.87
N ASP A 219 5.00 18.29 -15.74
CA ASP A 219 3.83 17.44 -15.92
C ASP A 219 4.23 16.04 -16.43
N LYS A 220 5.22 15.97 -17.35
CA LYS A 220 5.78 14.68 -17.80
C LYS A 220 6.44 13.90 -16.67
N GLN A 221 7.24 14.55 -15.83
CA GLN A 221 7.90 13.91 -14.69
C GLN A 221 6.87 13.38 -13.68
N LEU A 222 5.88 14.20 -13.30
CA LEU A 222 4.85 13.81 -12.35
C LEU A 222 3.95 12.69 -12.89
N THR A 223 3.53 12.78 -14.15
CA THR A 223 2.76 11.68 -14.78
C THR A 223 3.58 10.40 -14.84
N ALA A 224 4.90 10.46 -15.13
CA ALA A 224 5.76 9.28 -15.12
C ALA A 224 5.92 8.68 -13.71
N MET A 225 6.07 9.52 -12.68
CA MET A 225 6.11 9.07 -11.28
C MET A 225 4.82 8.36 -10.89
N VAL A 226 3.67 8.99 -11.14
CA VAL A 226 2.36 8.42 -10.81
C VAL A 226 2.11 7.12 -11.57
N LEU A 227 2.39 7.08 -12.87
CA LEU A 227 2.25 5.86 -13.67
C LEU A 227 3.15 4.74 -13.14
N THR A 228 4.39 5.05 -12.76
CA THR A 228 5.31 4.07 -12.18
C THR A 228 4.75 3.52 -10.87
N LYS A 229 4.26 4.37 -9.96
CA LYS A 229 3.65 3.90 -8.70
C LYS A 229 2.41 3.05 -8.97
N VAL A 230 1.57 3.41 -9.94
CA VAL A 230 0.39 2.61 -10.30
C VAL A 230 0.80 1.24 -10.85
N VAL A 231 1.78 1.17 -11.76
CA VAL A 231 2.29 -0.11 -12.27
C VAL A 231 2.83 -0.97 -11.12
N PHE A 232 3.63 -0.38 -10.23
CA PHE A 232 4.12 -1.08 -9.04
C PHE A 232 2.95 -1.55 -8.16
N LEU A 233 1.96 -0.70 -7.88
CA LEU A 233 0.76 -1.05 -7.12
C LEU A 233 0.06 -2.28 -7.71
N VAL A 234 -0.16 -2.32 -9.02
CA VAL A 234 -0.78 -3.48 -9.66
C VAL A 234 0.10 -4.72 -9.49
N CYS A 235 1.39 -4.64 -9.80
CA CYS A 235 2.29 -5.78 -9.72
C CYS A 235 2.47 -6.32 -8.29
N THR A 236 2.45 -5.46 -7.28
CA THR A 236 2.72 -5.85 -5.88
C THR A 236 1.48 -6.28 -5.11
N ILE A 237 0.32 -5.65 -5.37
CA ILE A 237 -0.91 -5.89 -4.59
C ILE A 237 -1.75 -7.02 -5.19
N LEU A 238 -1.77 -7.16 -6.52
CA LEU A 238 -2.58 -8.15 -7.20
C LEU A 238 -2.25 -9.60 -6.76
N PRO A 239 -0.97 -10.01 -6.59
CA PRO A 239 -0.64 -11.33 -6.06
C PRO A 239 -1.23 -11.58 -4.66
N SER A 240 -1.23 -10.57 -3.79
CA SER A 240 -1.79 -10.68 -2.43
C SER A 240 -3.31 -10.85 -2.45
N ILE A 241 -4.01 -10.16 -3.36
CA ILE A 241 -5.46 -10.30 -3.54
C ILE A 241 -5.79 -11.70 -4.08
N ILE A 242 -5.10 -12.15 -5.13
CA ILE A 242 -5.31 -13.48 -5.71
C ILE A 242 -5.11 -14.55 -4.64
N PHE A 243 -4.02 -14.46 -3.88
CA PHE A 243 -3.73 -15.41 -2.81
C PHE A 243 -4.81 -15.40 -1.72
N ARG A 244 -5.32 -14.21 -1.36
CA ARG A 244 -6.43 -14.10 -0.39
C ARG A 244 -7.70 -14.78 -0.90
N ILE A 245 -8.07 -14.56 -2.17
CA ILE A 245 -9.23 -15.21 -2.79
C ILE A 245 -9.04 -16.72 -2.82
N TYR A 246 -7.83 -17.19 -3.14
CA TYR A 246 -7.50 -18.61 -3.14
C TYR A 246 -7.70 -19.24 -1.75
N ILE A 247 -7.14 -18.65 -0.68
CA ILE A 247 -7.29 -19.17 0.69
C ILE A 247 -8.77 -19.19 1.14
N LEU A 248 -9.58 -18.22 0.75
CA LEU A 248 -10.99 -18.17 1.13
C LEU A 248 -11.84 -19.28 0.47
N ASN A 249 -11.39 -19.82 -0.66
CA ASN A 249 -12.15 -20.82 -1.42
C ASN A 249 -11.60 -22.25 -1.28
N VAL A 250 -10.43 -22.42 -0.68
CA VAL A 250 -9.76 -23.73 -0.58
C VAL A 250 -9.70 -24.19 0.87
N THR A 251 -10.31 -25.34 1.14
CA THR A 251 -10.15 -26.07 2.40
C THR A 251 -8.92 -26.98 2.29
N VAL A 252 -7.96 -26.80 3.20
CA VAL A 252 -6.76 -27.64 3.31
C VAL A 252 -7.01 -28.68 4.39
N ASP A 253 -6.71 -29.95 4.09
CA ASP A 253 -6.71 -31.01 5.10
C ASP A 253 -5.64 -30.69 6.17
N PRO A 254 -6.01 -30.60 7.47
CA PRO A 254 -5.07 -30.35 8.55
C PRO A 254 -3.91 -31.35 8.62
N ASN A 255 -4.08 -32.55 8.09
CA ASN A 255 -3.05 -33.59 8.08
C ASN A 255 -2.01 -33.41 6.96
N ASP A 256 -2.29 -32.58 5.95
CA ASP A 256 -1.37 -32.29 4.84
C ASP A 256 -0.37 -31.18 5.22
N THR A 257 0.62 -31.57 6.02
CA THR A 257 1.69 -30.69 6.50
C THR A 257 2.50 -30.02 5.39
N VAL A 258 2.66 -30.66 4.22
CA VAL A 258 3.40 -30.10 3.09
C VAL A 258 2.62 -28.96 2.46
N ARG A 259 1.31 -29.14 2.26
CA ARG A 259 0.45 -28.10 1.69
C ARG A 259 0.34 -26.89 2.60
N ILE A 260 0.26 -27.09 3.92
CA ILE A 260 0.31 -26.00 4.91
C ILE A 260 1.63 -25.23 4.81
N ALA A 261 2.77 -25.94 4.70
CA ALA A 261 4.08 -25.29 4.55
C ALA A 261 4.18 -24.45 3.27
N ILE A 262 3.67 -24.96 2.14
CA ILE A 262 3.61 -24.21 0.87
C ILE A 262 2.71 -22.97 1.01
N HIS A 263 1.54 -23.09 1.63
CA HIS A 263 0.64 -21.95 1.84
C HIS A 263 1.31 -20.87 2.69
N GLN A 264 2.07 -21.25 3.73
CA GLN A 264 2.83 -20.30 4.54
C GLN A 264 3.91 -19.59 3.71
N LEU A 265 4.63 -20.30 2.85
CA LEU A 265 5.64 -19.71 1.96
C LEU A 265 5.01 -18.71 1.00
N VAL A 266 3.94 -19.09 0.29
CA VAL A 266 3.24 -18.21 -0.66
C VAL A 266 2.65 -17.01 0.06
N SER A 267 2.11 -17.20 1.27
CA SER A 267 1.63 -16.12 2.13
C SER A 267 2.72 -15.11 2.46
N ASN A 268 3.90 -15.58 2.88
CA ASN A 268 5.03 -14.70 3.19
C ASN A 268 5.53 -13.94 1.96
N ILE A 269 5.57 -14.57 0.78
CA ILE A 269 5.88 -13.92 -0.50
C ILE A 269 4.84 -12.85 -0.84
N ALA A 270 3.55 -13.18 -0.72
CA ALA A 270 2.46 -12.24 -0.98
C ALA A 270 2.49 -11.03 -0.03
N TYR A 271 2.83 -11.23 1.24
CA TYR A 271 3.03 -10.13 2.19
C TYR A 271 4.29 -9.31 1.89
N ALA A 272 5.39 -9.95 1.49
CA ALA A 272 6.60 -9.24 1.09
C ALA A 272 6.31 -8.32 -0.11
N LEU A 273 5.60 -8.82 -1.13
CA LEU A 273 5.16 -8.02 -2.26
C LEU A 273 4.27 -6.85 -1.81
N PHE A 274 3.30 -7.10 -0.94
CA PHE A 274 2.46 -6.04 -0.37
C PHE A 274 3.28 -4.93 0.30
N TYR A 275 4.29 -5.27 1.12
CA TYR A 275 5.14 -4.29 1.81
C TYR A 275 6.25 -3.70 0.94
N ILE A 276 6.58 -4.29 -0.21
CA ILE A 276 7.43 -3.64 -1.21
C ILE A 276 6.74 -2.40 -1.78
N ASN A 277 5.41 -2.38 -1.85
CA ASN A 277 4.67 -1.24 -2.38
C ASN A 277 4.95 0.09 -1.65
N PRO A 278 4.87 0.16 -0.30
CA PRO A 278 5.22 1.38 0.43
C PRO A 278 6.72 1.67 0.45
N ALA A 279 7.59 0.77 -0.02
CA ALA A 279 9.04 0.98 -0.08
C ALA A 279 9.52 1.57 -1.43
N VAL A 280 8.60 1.93 -2.33
CA VAL A 280 8.97 2.42 -3.67
C VAL A 280 9.64 3.81 -3.60
N VAL A 281 10.72 3.95 -4.37
CA VAL A 281 11.55 5.15 -4.41
C VAL A 281 11.30 5.91 -5.72
N TYR A 282 10.88 7.18 -5.64
CA TYR A 282 10.58 8.00 -6.82
C TYR A 282 11.55 9.14 -7.05
N PHE A 283 12.41 9.49 -6.08
CA PHE A 283 13.39 10.56 -6.27
C PHE A 283 14.34 10.31 -7.46
N LEU A 284 14.48 9.06 -7.91
CA LEU A 284 15.23 8.70 -9.12
C LEU A 284 14.67 9.34 -10.41
N PHE A 285 13.43 9.84 -10.40
CA PHE A 285 12.79 10.50 -11.55
C PHE A 285 12.97 12.04 -11.57
N VAL A 286 13.61 12.62 -10.56
CA VAL A 286 13.91 14.07 -10.45
C VAL A 286 15.30 14.37 -10.97
#